data_AF-A0A845BJI6-F1
#
_entry.id   AF-A0A845BJI6-F1
#
_cell.length_a   1.000
_cell.length_b   1.000
_cell.length_c   1.000
_cell.angle_alpha   90.00
_cell.angle_beta   90.00
_cell.angle_gamma   90.00
#
_symmetry.space_group_name_H-M   'P 1'
#
loop_
_entity.id
_entity.type
_entity.pdbx_description
1 polymer ?
#
loop_
_entity_poly.entity_id
_entity_poly.type
_entity_poly.pdbx_seq_one_letter_code
_entity_poly.pdbx_strand_id
1 'polypeptide(L)'
;MGARHAFRRNASSANQQPCTGRLQQGRLTQPRWARQEVEVEIWLLLACLSVAVAALGWQVYRLRSAVRVADAHQIELQAQITRLQKDLHGLSARAPQVLVEPPRLVEPLKRRSDPPPSSELSSPYNQAIELARHGLSAGEVAERCGISRSEAELIVSLYRNSSTS
;
A
#
# COMPACT_ATOMS: atom_id res chain seq x y z
N MET A 1 -16.40 -125.95 8.35
CA MET A 1 -16.51 -124.81 9.29
C MET A 1 -15.55 -123.73 8.82
N GLY A 2 -16.02 -122.66 8.18
CA GLY A 2 -16.32 -121.36 8.83
C GLY A 2 -15.00 -120.60 9.03
N ALA A 3 -14.73 -119.40 8.51
CA ALA A 3 -15.53 -118.26 8.07
C ALA A 3 -14.70 -117.50 7.00
N ARG A 4 -15.27 -117.04 5.88
CA ARG A 4 -15.83 -115.69 5.70
C ARG A 4 -15.06 -114.61 6.49
N HIS A 5 -14.35 -113.73 5.81
CA HIS A 5 -14.60 -112.28 5.83
C HIS A 5 -13.72 -111.57 4.78
N ALA A 6 -14.37 -111.19 3.68
CA ALA A 6 -13.88 -110.18 2.77
C ALA A 6 -13.95 -108.82 3.48
N PHE A 7 -12.80 -108.15 3.65
CA PHE A 7 -12.77 -106.76 4.09
C PHE A 7 -12.48 -105.86 2.89
N ARG A 8 -13.48 -105.02 2.60
CA ARG A 8 -13.60 -104.09 1.49
C ARG A 8 -12.44 -103.10 1.40
N ARG A 9 -11.99 -102.85 0.16
CA ARG A 9 -11.47 -101.55 -0.28
C ARG A 9 -12.62 -100.54 -0.45
N ASN A 10 -12.27 -99.26 -0.32
CA ASN A 10 -12.99 -98.03 -0.67
C ASN A 10 -14.10 -97.52 0.27
N ALA A 11 -13.84 -96.38 0.91
CA ALA A 11 -14.24 -95.03 0.45
C ALA A 11 -13.85 -94.01 1.53
N SER A 12 -12.97 -93.05 1.23
CA SER A 12 -13.36 -91.65 1.03
C SER A 12 -14.51 -91.19 1.92
N SER A 13 -14.18 -90.54 3.04
CA SER A 13 -14.62 -89.16 3.29
C SER A 13 -14.01 -88.63 4.59
N ALA A 14 -13.74 -87.33 4.62
CA ALA A 14 -13.46 -86.54 5.81
C ALA A 14 -12.12 -86.79 6.53
N ASN A 15 -11.05 -86.16 6.04
CA ASN A 15 -10.49 -85.02 6.79
C ASN A 15 -9.55 -84.20 5.89
N GLN A 16 -10.12 -83.50 4.90
CA GLN A 16 -9.49 -82.30 4.38
C GLN A 16 -9.75 -81.20 5.40
N GLN A 17 -8.75 -80.84 6.19
CA GLN A 17 -8.69 -79.57 6.89
C GLN A 17 -7.63 -78.69 6.22
N PRO A 18 -8.05 -77.73 5.39
CA PRO A 18 -7.20 -76.67 4.86
C PRO A 18 -7.51 -75.39 5.65
N CYS A 19 -6.81 -75.09 6.74
CA CYS A 19 -7.01 -73.82 7.44
C CYS A 19 -5.70 -73.31 8.04
N THR A 20 -4.98 -72.53 7.22
CA THR A 20 -4.52 -71.19 7.60
C THR A 20 -3.84 -71.07 8.96
N GLY A 21 -2.79 -71.84 9.20
CA GLY A 21 -1.88 -71.59 10.31
C GLY A 21 -0.70 -70.77 9.79
N ARG A 22 -0.46 -69.59 10.38
CA ARG A 22 0.84 -68.89 10.41
C ARG A 22 1.13 -67.84 9.32
N LEU A 23 0.28 -66.82 9.17
CA LEU A 23 0.72 -65.49 8.69
C LEU A 23 -0.13 -64.36 9.30
N GLN A 24 -0.21 -64.26 10.63
CA GLN A 24 -0.76 -63.05 11.28
C GLN A 24 -0.08 -62.75 12.63
N GLN A 25 1.25 -62.84 12.69
CA GLN A 25 2.04 -62.23 13.77
C GLN A 25 3.21 -61.45 13.18
N GLY A 26 2.90 -60.61 12.19
CA GLY A 26 3.75 -59.50 11.76
C GLY A 26 3.25 -58.20 12.37
N ARG A 27 2.80 -58.20 13.63
CA ARG A 27 2.63 -56.95 14.37
C ARG A 27 4.04 -56.51 14.73
N LEU A 28 4.71 -55.86 13.78
CA LEU A 28 5.90 -55.06 14.03
C LEU A 28 5.46 -54.04 15.07
N THR A 29 5.67 -54.40 16.34
CA THR A 29 5.60 -53.48 17.46
C THR A 29 6.72 -52.50 17.20
N GLN A 30 6.34 -51.38 16.57
CA GLN A 30 7.20 -50.23 16.39
C GLN A 30 7.96 -50.01 17.71
N PRO A 31 9.30 -50.02 17.68
CA PRO A 31 10.08 -49.92 18.88
C PRO A 31 9.69 -48.65 19.63
N ARG A 32 9.36 -48.77 20.93
CA ARG A 32 8.93 -47.64 21.76
C ARG A 32 9.97 -46.51 21.81
N TRP A 33 11.24 -46.81 21.57
CA TRP A 33 12.31 -45.82 21.48
C TRP A 33 12.22 -44.95 20.22
N ALA A 34 11.75 -45.48 19.08
CA ALA A 34 11.53 -44.69 17.87
C ALA A 34 10.38 -43.69 18.03
N ARG A 35 9.30 -44.05 18.75
CA ARG A 35 8.23 -43.09 19.09
C ARG A 35 8.74 -41.95 19.97
N GLN A 36 9.65 -42.24 20.89
CA GLN A 36 10.16 -41.26 21.84
C GLN A 36 11.07 -40.23 21.16
N GLU A 37 11.85 -40.62 20.16
CA GLU A 37 12.66 -39.68 19.37
C GLU A 37 11.78 -38.77 18.51
N VAL A 38 10.74 -39.31 17.86
CA VAL A 38 9.86 -38.51 16.99
C VAL A 38 9.02 -37.52 17.81
N GLU A 39 8.58 -37.88 19.02
CA GLU A 39 7.85 -36.97 19.89
C GLU A 39 8.70 -35.75 20.30
N VAL A 40 9.98 -35.95 20.63
CA VAL A 40 10.88 -34.86 21.01
C VAL A 40 11.15 -33.92 19.83
N GLU A 41 11.35 -34.46 18.62
CA GLU A 41 11.49 -33.63 17.41
C GLU A 41 10.23 -32.82 17.12
N ILE A 42 9.04 -33.43 17.26
CA ILE A 42 7.76 -32.72 17.07
C ILE A 42 7.63 -31.57 18.07
N TRP A 43 7.94 -31.79 19.36
CA TRP A 43 7.88 -30.74 20.37
C TRP A 43 8.90 -29.61 20.11
N LEU A 44 10.11 -29.94 19.64
CA LEU A 44 11.12 -28.95 19.26
C LEU A 44 10.68 -28.09 18.07
N LEU A 45 10.11 -28.72 17.04
CA LEU A 45 9.58 -28.01 15.87
C LEU A 45 8.41 -27.09 16.25
N LEU A 46 7.50 -27.56 17.11
CA LEU A 46 6.39 -26.74 17.62
C LEU A 46 6.88 -25.55 18.44
N ALA A 47 7.86 -25.76 19.32
CA ALA A 47 8.47 -24.69 20.10
C ALA A 47 9.15 -23.66 19.18
N CYS A 48 9.93 -24.12 18.20
CA CYS A 48 10.58 -23.25 17.21
C CYS A 48 9.56 -22.45 16.39
N LEU A 49 8.48 -23.10 15.93
CA LEU A 49 7.39 -22.45 15.21
C LEU A 49 6.71 -21.37 16.07
N SER A 50 6.44 -21.66 17.35
CA SER A 50 5.82 -20.68 18.25
C SER A 50 6.69 -19.43 18.47
N VAL A 51 8.01 -19.62 18.60
CA VAL A 51 8.97 -18.52 18.74
C VAL A 51 9.04 -17.71 17.45
N ALA A 52 9.06 -18.37 16.29
CA ALA A 52 9.05 -17.70 14.99
C ALA A 52 7.77 -16.86 14.80
N VAL A 53 6.61 -17.39 15.15
CA VAL A 53 5.33 -16.66 15.09
C VAL A 53 5.32 -15.48 16.06
N ALA A 54 5.82 -15.66 17.28
CA ALA A 54 5.93 -14.57 18.25
C ALA A 54 6.88 -13.46 17.76
N ALA A 55 8.03 -13.82 17.17
CA ALA A 55 8.99 -12.88 16.61
C ALA A 55 8.40 -12.11 15.41
N LEU A 56 7.70 -12.81 14.50
CA LEU A 56 6.98 -12.19 13.39
C LEU A 56 5.88 -11.25 13.89
N GLY A 57 5.10 -11.68 14.89
CA GLY A 57 4.09 -10.85 15.54
C GLY A 57 4.69 -9.59 16.17
N TRP A 58 5.84 -9.72 16.84
CA TRP A 58 6.59 -8.60 17.39
C TRP A 58 7.08 -7.64 16.31
N GLN A 59 7.64 -8.16 15.21
CA GLN A 59 8.07 -7.32 14.09
C GLN A 59 6.89 -6.57 13.46
N VAL A 60 5.78 -7.25 13.19
CA VAL A 60 4.57 -6.63 12.65
C VAL A 60 4.03 -5.58 13.61
N TYR A 61 4.04 -5.84 14.93
CA TYR A 61 3.65 -4.85 15.93
C TYR A 61 4.55 -3.62 15.88
N ARG A 62 5.87 -3.79 15.78
CA ARG A 62 6.82 -2.68 15.63
C ARG A 62 6.58 -1.89 14.35
N LEU A 63 6.40 -2.55 13.20
CA LEU A 63 6.10 -1.86 11.94
C LEU A 63 4.77 -1.10 12.02
N ARG A 64 3.73 -1.74 12.56
CA ARG A 64 2.42 -1.09 12.77
C ARG A 64 2.52 0.10 13.71
N SER A 65 3.34 0.02 14.77
CA SER A 65 3.53 1.15 15.68
C SER A 65 4.17 2.36 14.98
N ALA A 66 5.11 2.13 14.06
CA ALA A 66 5.72 3.19 13.26
C ALA A 66 4.72 3.78 12.25
N VAL A 67 3.92 2.93 11.60
CA VAL A 67 2.87 3.37 10.66
C VAL A 67 1.80 4.18 11.37
N ARG A 68 1.37 3.78 12.58
CA ARG A 68 0.39 4.53 13.39
C ARG A 68 0.83 5.98 13.68
N VAL A 69 2.13 6.20 13.87
CA VAL A 69 2.68 7.55 14.09
C VAL A 69 2.63 8.37 12.79
N ALA A 70 2.90 7.75 11.64
CA ALA A 70 2.77 8.40 10.34
C ALA A 70 1.31 8.75 10.01
N ASP A 71 0.36 7.85 10.31
CA ASP A 71 -1.07 8.07 10.13
C ASP A 71 -1.56 9.24 10.99
N ALA A 72 -1.09 9.35 12.24
CA ALA A 72 -1.44 10.47 13.12
C ALA A 72 -1.00 11.82 12.54
N HIS A 73 0.16 11.86 11.88
CA HIS A 73 0.64 13.07 11.20
C HIS A 73 -0.23 13.43 9.99
N GLN A 74 -0.68 12.45 9.20
CA GLN A 74 -1.60 12.69 8.10
C GLN A 74 -2.96 13.21 8.58
N ILE A 75 -3.48 12.68 9.69
CA ILE A 75 -4.74 13.14 10.29
C ILE A 75 -4.63 14.61 10.74
N GLU A 76 -3.52 14.98 11.38
CA GLU A 76 -3.26 16.36 11.80
C GLU A 76 -3.21 17.31 10.60
N LEU A 77 -2.49 16.95 9.53
CA LEU A 77 -2.43 17.75 8.30
C LEU A 77 -3.81 17.89 7.65
N GLN A 78 -4.61 16.81 7.60
CA GLN A 78 -5.97 16.87 7.08
C GLN A 78 -6.87 17.77 7.94
N ALA A 79 -6.70 17.76 9.26
CA ALA A 79 -7.41 18.66 10.16
C ALA A 79 -7.04 20.12 9.91
N GLN A 80 -5.76 20.42 9.65
CA GLN A 80 -5.31 21.77 9.30
C GLN A 80 -5.88 22.25 7.96
N ILE A 81 -5.87 21.40 6.93
CA ILE A 81 -6.50 21.71 5.64
C ILE A 81 -7.99 22.00 5.83
N THR A 82 -8.68 21.16 6.61
CA THR A 82 -10.11 21.33 6.87
C THR A 82 -10.40 22.64 7.63
N ARG A 83 -9.55 23.01 8.59
CA ARG A 83 -9.65 24.29 9.32
C ARG A 83 -9.44 25.47 8.39
N LEU A 84 -8.38 25.46 7.60
CA LEU A 84 -8.09 26.53 6.62
C LEU A 84 -9.19 26.65 5.57
N GLN A 85 -9.71 25.54 5.06
CA GLN A 85 -10.85 25.54 4.15
C GLN A 85 -12.10 26.13 4.80
N LYS A 86 -12.35 25.81 6.08
CA LYS A 86 -13.47 26.38 6.83
C LYS A 86 -13.31 27.88 7.05
N ASP A 87 -12.11 28.34 7.35
CA ASP A 87 -11.81 29.77 7.52
C ASP A 87 -11.94 30.53 6.18
N LEU A 88 -11.44 29.95 5.09
CA LEU A 88 -11.64 30.47 3.74
C LEU A 88 -13.11 30.51 3.36
N HIS A 89 -13.88 29.46 3.63
CA HIS A 89 -15.32 29.47 3.43
C HIS A 89 -16.03 30.48 4.32
N GLY A 90 -15.59 30.67 5.57
CA GLY A 90 -16.13 31.67 6.48
C GLY A 90 -15.88 33.10 5.99
N LEU A 91 -14.66 33.40 5.52
CA LEU A 91 -14.30 34.68 4.90
C LEU A 91 -15.00 34.87 3.55
N SER A 92 -15.07 33.83 2.72
CA SER A 92 -15.79 33.81 1.44
C SER A 92 -17.31 33.94 1.62
N ALA A 93 -17.88 33.47 2.73
CA ALA A 93 -19.29 33.64 3.09
C ALA A 93 -19.57 34.97 3.80
N ARG A 94 -18.53 35.66 4.28
CA ARG A 94 -18.59 37.05 4.74
C ARG A 94 -18.42 38.05 3.59
N ALA A 95 -17.66 37.68 2.55
CA ALA A 95 -17.48 38.43 1.31
C ALA A 95 -18.73 38.58 0.39
N PRO A 96 -19.75 37.69 0.34
CA PRO A 96 -20.83 37.79 -0.62
C PRO A 96 -21.95 38.72 -0.14
N GLN A 97 -21.82 39.37 1.02
CA GLN A 97 -22.64 40.55 1.33
C GLN A 97 -22.32 41.74 0.40
N VAL A 98 -21.26 41.65 -0.43
CA VAL A 98 -20.92 42.64 -1.47
C VAL A 98 -21.12 42.11 -2.90
N LEU A 99 -21.28 40.80 -3.13
CA LEU A 99 -21.44 40.25 -4.48
C LEU A 99 -22.48 39.14 -4.52
N VAL A 100 -23.72 39.56 -4.74
CA VAL A 100 -24.86 38.70 -5.06
C VAL A 100 -24.71 38.20 -6.51
N GLU A 101 -24.95 36.89 -6.67
CA GLU A 101 -25.37 36.16 -7.89
C GLU A 101 -24.33 35.35 -8.70
N PRO A 102 -24.30 34.01 -8.54
CA PRO A 102 -23.96 33.02 -9.58
C PRO A 102 -25.27 32.52 -10.26
N PRO A 103 -25.31 31.71 -11.36
CA PRO A 103 -24.31 30.70 -11.73
C PRO A 103 -24.12 30.42 -13.24
N ARG A 104 -23.19 29.49 -13.53
CA ARG A 104 -23.21 28.43 -14.58
C ARG A 104 -22.03 28.45 -15.57
N LEU A 105 -21.30 27.33 -15.53
CA LEU A 105 -20.80 26.59 -16.69
C LEU A 105 -20.05 27.41 -17.74
N VAL A 106 -18.72 27.44 -17.65
CA VAL A 106 -17.80 26.93 -18.70
C VAL A 106 -16.36 27.34 -18.37
N GLU A 107 -15.52 26.35 -18.05
CA GLU A 107 -14.17 26.35 -18.65
C GLU A 107 -14.37 26.28 -20.17
N PRO A 108 -13.72 27.18 -20.93
CA PRO A 108 -12.51 26.74 -21.57
C PRO A 108 -11.36 27.74 -21.40
N LEU A 109 -10.16 27.18 -21.27
CA LEU A 109 -8.89 27.85 -21.48
C LEU A 109 -8.97 28.91 -22.60
N LYS A 110 -8.41 30.10 -22.29
CA LYS A 110 -7.84 31.12 -23.20
C LYS A 110 -8.71 32.37 -23.46
N ARG A 111 -8.16 33.50 -22.98
CA ARG A 111 -8.15 34.86 -23.59
C ARG A 111 -9.14 35.90 -23.03
N ARG A 112 -8.72 36.64 -22.00
CA ARG A 112 -8.63 38.11 -21.88
C ARG A 112 -8.27 38.41 -20.42
N SER A 113 -7.04 38.78 -20.07
CA SER A 113 -6.60 40.19 -20.01
C SER A 113 -7.69 41.11 -19.43
N ASP A 114 -7.84 41.10 -18.11
CA ASP A 114 -8.06 42.31 -17.32
C ASP A 114 -7.60 42.04 -15.86
N PRO A 115 -6.77 42.91 -15.26
CA PRO A 115 -6.26 42.73 -13.90
C PRO A 115 -7.32 43.13 -12.85
N PRO A 116 -7.41 42.45 -11.70
CA PRO A 116 -8.23 42.93 -10.58
C PRO A 116 -7.59 44.18 -9.94
N PRO A 117 -8.39 45.18 -9.52
CA PRO A 117 -7.88 46.42 -8.95
C PRO A 117 -7.34 46.22 -7.52
N SER A 118 -6.05 46.52 -7.38
CA SER A 118 -5.36 47.05 -6.21
C SER A 118 -5.52 46.32 -4.87
N SER A 119 -4.48 45.56 -4.52
CA SER A 119 -3.84 45.72 -3.21
C SER A 119 -2.36 46.06 -3.44
N GLU A 120 -2.11 47.32 -3.78
CA GLU A 120 -1.11 48.23 -3.15
C GLU A 120 0.30 47.69 -2.83
N LEU A 121 0.78 46.71 -3.56
CA LEU A 121 2.20 46.43 -3.74
C LEU A 121 2.35 46.04 -5.20
N SER A 122 2.82 46.96 -6.04
CA SER A 122 3.36 46.59 -7.35
C SER A 122 4.48 45.59 -7.08
N SER A 123 4.13 44.30 -7.11
CA SER A 123 5.08 43.24 -6.86
C SER A 123 6.22 43.42 -7.86
N PRO A 124 7.49 43.35 -7.45
CA PRO A 124 8.63 43.56 -8.34
C PRO A 124 8.56 42.67 -9.60
N TYR A 125 7.88 41.53 -9.51
CA TYR A 125 7.53 40.66 -10.63
C TYR A 125 6.62 41.29 -11.68
N ASN A 126 5.55 41.99 -11.28
CA ASN A 126 4.62 42.62 -12.22
C ASN A 126 5.33 43.70 -13.03
N GLN A 127 6.16 44.51 -12.35
CA GLN A 127 7.01 45.49 -13.00
C GLN A 127 8.03 44.81 -13.94
N ALA A 128 8.66 43.71 -13.50
CA ALA A 128 9.59 42.96 -14.34
C ALA A 128 8.94 42.39 -15.61
N ILE A 129 7.68 41.93 -15.52
CA ILE A 129 6.90 41.44 -16.66
C ILE A 129 6.62 42.58 -17.64
N GLU A 130 6.22 43.76 -17.16
CA GLU A 130 6.00 44.93 -18.02
C GLU A 130 7.27 45.34 -18.75
N LEU A 131 8.40 45.43 -18.03
CA LEU A 131 9.70 45.76 -18.63
C LEU A 131 10.15 44.70 -19.64
N ALA A 132 9.94 43.41 -19.35
CA ALA A 132 10.23 42.32 -20.28
C ALA A 132 9.36 42.41 -21.55
N ARG A 133 8.08 42.79 -21.43
CA ARG A 133 7.18 43.03 -22.57
C ARG A 133 7.61 44.24 -23.41
N HIS A 134 8.23 45.24 -22.78
CA HIS A 134 8.85 46.37 -23.48
C HIS A 134 10.19 46.03 -24.14
N GLY A 135 10.69 44.80 -23.98
CA GLY A 135 11.90 44.31 -24.63
C GLY A 135 13.20 44.70 -23.93
N LEU A 136 13.13 45.10 -22.65
CA LEU A 136 14.34 45.38 -21.86
C LEU A 136 15.16 44.09 -21.64
N SER A 137 16.47 44.26 -21.49
CA SER A 137 17.37 43.13 -21.22
C SER A 137 17.23 42.62 -19.78
N ALA A 138 17.53 41.34 -19.55
CA ALA A 138 17.44 40.72 -18.22
C ALA A 138 18.29 41.45 -17.16
N GLY A 139 19.41 42.05 -17.56
CA GLY A 139 20.24 42.86 -16.65
C GLY A 139 19.51 44.12 -16.17
N GLU A 140 18.91 44.87 -17.09
CA GLU A 140 18.17 46.10 -16.76
C GLU A 140 16.90 45.82 -15.96
N VAL A 141 16.24 44.69 -16.21
CA VAL A 141 15.05 44.26 -15.45
C VAL A 141 15.44 43.89 -14.01
N ALA A 142 16.55 43.16 -13.82
CA ALA A 142 17.03 42.80 -12.49
C ALA A 142 17.38 44.04 -11.65
N GLU A 143 18.06 45.02 -12.25
CA GLU A 143 18.43 46.26 -11.57
C GLU A 143 17.23 47.13 -11.21
N ARG A 144 16.25 47.28 -12.11
CA ARG A 144 15.08 48.16 -11.91
C ARG A 144 14.03 47.58 -10.98
N CYS A 145 13.90 46.26 -10.95
CA CYS A 145 12.90 45.56 -10.15
C CYS A 145 13.46 44.94 -8.87
N GLY A 146 14.77 44.97 -8.66
CA GLY A 146 15.41 44.41 -7.46
C GLY A 146 15.30 42.88 -7.35
N ILE A 147 15.17 42.19 -8.48
CA ILE A 147 15.07 40.73 -8.56
C ILE A 147 16.40 40.11 -8.98
N SER A 148 16.56 38.79 -8.78
CA SER A 148 17.81 38.12 -9.15
C SER A 148 18.01 38.08 -10.67
N ARG A 149 19.27 38.09 -11.13
CA ARG A 149 19.59 38.05 -12.57
C ARG A 149 19.01 36.81 -13.26
N SER A 150 19.10 35.64 -12.61
CA SER A 150 18.55 34.38 -13.11
C SER A 150 17.03 34.40 -13.26
N GLU A 151 16.34 35.13 -12.38
CA GLU A 151 14.89 35.26 -12.37
C GLU A 151 14.41 36.27 -13.42
N ALA A 152 15.13 37.37 -13.60
CA ALA A 152 14.90 38.28 -14.72
C ALA A 152 15.10 37.57 -16.08
N GLU A 153 16.10 36.71 -16.20
CA GLU A 153 16.38 35.93 -17.42
C GLU A 153 15.24 34.96 -17.77
N LEU A 154 14.67 34.31 -16.75
CA LEU A 154 13.48 33.46 -16.91
C LEU A 154 12.27 34.26 -17.42
N ILE A 155 11.98 35.42 -16.80
CA ILE A 155 10.85 36.28 -17.16
C ILE A 155 11.01 36.78 -18.60
N VAL A 156 12.18 37.33 -18.96
CA VAL A 156 12.45 37.83 -20.31
C VAL A 156 12.29 36.72 -21.35
N SER A 157 12.78 35.51 -21.07
CA SER A 157 12.66 34.37 -21.99
C SER A 157 11.20 33.95 -22.22
N LEU A 158 10.40 33.92 -21.15
CA LEU A 158 8.98 33.55 -21.22
C LEU A 158 8.16 34.58 -22.01
N TYR A 159 8.37 35.87 -21.75
CA TYR A 159 7.56 36.95 -22.33
C TYR A 159 8.01 37.38 -23.73
N ARG A 160 9.28 37.19 -24.08
CA ARG A 160 9.77 37.39 -25.44
C ARG A 160 9.31 36.29 -26.39
N ASN A 161 9.27 35.03 -25.95
CA ASN A 161 8.78 33.93 -26.79
C ASN A 161 7.25 33.95 -26.98
N SER A 162 6.50 34.47 -26.01
CA SER A 162 5.04 34.55 -26.08
C SER A 162 4.52 35.76 -26.87
N SER A 163 5.33 36.80 -27.08
CA SER A 163 4.96 37.97 -27.90
C SER A 163 5.19 37.77 -29.40
N THR A 164 5.97 36.76 -29.80
CA THR A 164 6.26 36.43 -31.20
C THR A 164 5.37 35.30 -31.78
N SER A 165 4.17 35.09 -31.24
CA SER A 165 3.17 34.12 -31.76
C SER A 165 1.91 34.79 -32.27
#